data_AF-A0A969QZV7-F1
#
_entry.id   AF-A0A969QZV7-F1
#
_cell.length_a   1.000
_cell.length_b   1.000
_cell.length_c   1.000
_cell.angle_alpha   90.00
_cell.angle_beta   90.00
_cell.angle_gamma   90.00
#
_symmetry.space_group_name_H-M   'P 1'
#
loop_
_entity.id
_entity.type
_entity.pdbx_description
1 polymer ?
#
loop_
_entity_poly.entity_id
_entity_poly.type
_entity_poly.pdbx_seq_one_letter_code
_entity_poly.pdbx_strand_id
1 'polypeptide(L)'
;MRPQDSTWQGCFGYWQILFIRENLLPLGHAAWQGFITQGRGIVVCDVVLVDAESVDWNSAIVEYTLRFVPLPNISAYLKSLSLEATLIERLIATVQTYEPAQAILLLINENRRADINLLQNLKVSPIDCYQQVQRRWVEFQLDQSPGDLYEQRL
;
A
#
# COMPACT_ATOMS: atom_id res chain seq x y z
N MET A 1 18.91 -26.65 -30.55
CA MET A 1 18.02 -27.06 -29.43
C MET A 1 18.47 -26.30 -28.21
N ARG A 2 17.71 -25.29 -27.76
CA ARG A 2 17.97 -24.57 -26.51
C ARG A 2 17.50 -25.45 -25.34
N PRO A 3 18.17 -25.47 -24.18
CA PRO A 3 17.62 -26.16 -23.03
C PRO A 3 16.34 -25.45 -22.59
N GLN A 4 15.33 -26.26 -22.30
CA GLN A 4 14.02 -25.86 -21.80
C GLN A 4 14.15 -25.08 -20.49
N ASP A 5 13.28 -24.09 -20.36
CA ASP A 5 13.02 -23.29 -19.18
C ASP A 5 12.84 -24.18 -17.94
N SER A 6 13.91 -24.34 -17.17
CA SER A 6 13.83 -24.94 -15.85
C SER A 6 13.27 -23.90 -14.89
N THR A 7 11.94 -23.86 -14.82
CA THR A 7 11.17 -23.73 -13.57
C THR A 7 11.92 -23.06 -12.41
N TRP A 8 11.80 -21.73 -12.31
CA TRP A 8 12.11 -21.00 -11.08
C TRP A 8 11.05 -21.33 -10.02
N GLN A 9 11.21 -22.51 -9.41
CA GLN A 9 10.50 -22.91 -8.20
C GLN A 9 11.21 -22.28 -7.01
N GLY A 10 10.72 -21.13 -6.55
CA GLY A 10 11.10 -20.61 -5.24
C GLY A 10 10.92 -19.12 -5.08
N CYS A 11 9.72 -18.68 -4.66
CA CYS A 11 9.52 -17.51 -3.80
C CYS A 11 8.04 -17.35 -3.36
N PHE A 12 7.38 -18.44 -3.00
CA PHE A 12 5.95 -18.49 -2.64
C PHE A 12 5.54 -17.79 -1.32
N GLY A 13 6.38 -16.92 -0.75
CA GLY A 13 6.06 -16.27 0.53
C GLY A 13 6.84 -15.01 0.89
N TYR A 14 7.61 -14.43 -0.04
CA TYR A 14 8.41 -13.23 0.23
C TYR A 14 8.02 -12.02 -0.62
N TRP A 15 7.08 -12.19 -1.56
CA TRP A 15 6.70 -11.11 -2.45
C TRP A 15 6.07 -9.95 -1.69
N GLN A 16 5.32 -10.21 -0.62
CA GLN A 16 4.72 -9.16 0.22
C GLN A 16 5.82 -8.28 0.84
N ILE A 17 6.92 -8.89 1.30
CA ILE A 17 8.06 -8.16 1.88
C ILE A 17 8.73 -7.29 0.82
N LEU A 18 8.93 -7.83 -0.39
CA LEU A 18 9.49 -7.07 -1.52
C LEU A 18 8.55 -5.92 -1.92
N PHE A 19 7.26 -6.20 -2.06
CA PHE A 19 6.24 -5.20 -2.36
C PHE A 19 6.22 -4.07 -1.33
N ILE A 20 6.20 -4.40 -0.03
CA ILE A 20 6.22 -3.41 1.06
C ILE A 20 7.49 -2.57 0.98
N ARG A 21 8.65 -3.19 0.72
CA ARG A 21 9.91 -2.48 0.61
C ARG A 21 9.91 -1.48 -0.55
N GLU A 22 9.48 -1.90 -1.73
CA GLU A 22 9.47 -1.06 -2.94
C GLU A 22 8.38 0.03 -2.88
N ASN A 23 7.30 -0.23 -2.14
CA ASN A 23 6.16 0.69 -2.02
C ASN A 23 6.06 1.38 -0.64
N LEU A 24 7.15 1.41 0.14
CA LEU A 24 7.11 1.99 1.49
C LEU A 24 6.73 3.48 1.47
N LEU A 25 7.16 4.23 0.45
CA LEU A 25 6.86 5.65 0.31
C LEU A 25 5.35 5.92 0.12
N PRO A 26 4.66 5.34 -0.89
CA PRO A 26 3.22 5.52 -1.04
C PRO A 26 2.42 4.92 0.13
N LEU A 27 2.85 3.78 0.70
CA LEU A 27 2.20 3.18 1.88
C LEU A 27 2.28 4.11 3.11
N GLY A 28 3.45 4.66 3.40
CA GLY A 28 3.66 5.58 4.51
C GLY A 28 2.94 6.90 4.32
N HIS A 29 2.92 7.45 3.10
CA HIS A 29 2.14 8.63 2.77
C HIS A 29 0.64 8.40 2.99
N ALA A 30 0.09 7.30 2.47
CA ALA A 30 -1.33 6.96 2.67
C ALA A 30 -1.68 6.74 4.15
N ALA A 31 -0.79 6.11 4.92
CA ALA A 31 -0.96 5.92 6.36
C ALA A 31 -1.07 7.24 7.10
N TRP A 32 -0.09 8.13 6.90
CA TRP A 32 -0.06 9.41 7.61
C TRP A 32 -1.16 10.36 7.14
N GLN A 33 -1.41 10.45 5.83
CA GLN A 33 -2.51 11.26 5.29
C GLN A 33 -3.86 10.78 5.82
N GLY A 34 -4.09 9.46 5.87
CA GLY A 34 -5.29 8.87 6.46
C GLY A 34 -5.42 9.20 7.94
N PHE A 35 -4.32 9.11 8.69
CA PHE A 35 -4.31 9.44 10.11
C PHE A 35 -4.68 10.91 10.40
N ILE A 36 -4.04 11.86 9.72
CA ILE A 36 -4.29 13.29 9.95
C ILE A 36 -5.70 13.72 9.52
N THR A 37 -6.33 13.00 8.58
CA THR A 37 -7.66 13.35 8.05
C THR A 37 -8.81 12.62 8.74
N GLN A 38 -8.59 11.38 9.19
CA GLN A 38 -9.67 10.50 9.67
C GLN A 38 -9.37 9.85 11.03
N GLY A 39 -8.22 10.16 11.64
CA GLY A 39 -7.76 9.57 12.90
C GLY A 39 -7.20 8.17 12.72
N ARG A 40 -7.18 7.38 13.79
CA ARG A 40 -6.59 6.03 13.78
C ARG A 40 -7.28 5.12 12.76
N GLY A 41 -6.51 4.29 12.07
CA GLY A 41 -7.04 3.39 11.06
C GLY A 41 -6.01 2.38 10.56
N ILE A 42 -6.32 1.74 9.44
CA ILE A 42 -5.48 0.75 8.75
C ILE A 42 -5.32 1.14 7.28
N VAL A 43 -4.12 0.97 6.73
CA VAL A 43 -3.91 1.05 5.28
C VAL A 43 -4.28 -0.28 4.65
N VAL A 44 -5.10 -0.23 3.61
CA VAL A 44 -5.47 -1.38 2.81
C VAL A 44 -4.86 -1.22 1.43
N CYS A 45 -4.16 -2.26 1.00
CA CYS A 45 -3.58 -2.39 -0.33
C CYS A 45 -4.23 -3.57 -1.05
N ASP A 46 -5.07 -3.29 -2.04
CA ASP A 46 -5.64 -4.33 -2.90
C ASP A 46 -4.73 -4.50 -4.12
N VAL A 47 -4.08 -5.66 -4.23
CA VAL A 47 -3.12 -5.97 -5.31
C VAL A 47 -3.83 -6.76 -6.39
N VAL A 48 -3.78 -6.28 -7.64
CA VAL A 48 -4.44 -6.91 -8.78
C VAL A 48 -3.44 -7.83 -9.47
N LEU A 49 -3.61 -9.14 -9.28
CA LEU A 49 -2.75 -10.17 -9.90
C LEU A 49 -3.61 -11.23 -10.55
N VAL A 50 -3.34 -11.47 -11.84
CA VAL A 50 -3.90 -12.59 -12.59
C VAL A 50 -3.13 -13.87 -12.27
N ASP A 51 -1.83 -13.77 -12.02
CA ASP A 51 -0.96 -14.88 -11.62
C ASP A 51 0.26 -14.35 -10.85
N ALA A 52 0.21 -14.41 -9.52
CA ALA A 52 1.30 -13.92 -8.67
C ALA A 52 2.59 -14.74 -8.78
N GLU A 53 2.50 -15.96 -9.31
CA GLU A 53 3.62 -16.90 -9.41
C GLU A 53 4.57 -16.56 -10.58
N SER A 54 4.08 -15.85 -11.59
CA SER A 54 4.85 -15.45 -12.77
C SER A 54 5.40 -14.02 -12.72
N VAL A 55 5.13 -13.27 -11.64
CA VAL A 55 5.58 -11.89 -11.49
C VAL A 55 7.01 -11.84 -10.96
N ASP A 56 7.91 -11.17 -11.69
CA ASP A 56 9.21 -10.76 -11.17
C ASP A 56 9.05 -9.54 -10.25
N TRP A 57 8.86 -9.79 -8.95
CA TRP A 57 8.65 -8.77 -7.94
C TRP A 57 9.80 -7.79 -7.74
N ASN A 58 10.98 -8.02 -8.34
CA ASN A 58 12.08 -7.06 -8.31
C ASN A 58 12.01 -6.04 -9.45
N SER A 59 11.25 -6.30 -10.50
CA SER A 59 11.26 -5.47 -11.72
C SER A 59 9.87 -5.17 -12.30
N ALA A 60 8.86 -5.94 -11.93
CA ALA A 60 7.51 -5.80 -12.43
C ALA A 60 6.78 -4.63 -11.77
N ILE A 61 6.12 -3.82 -12.60
CA ILE A 61 5.14 -2.84 -12.14
C ILE A 61 3.85 -3.61 -11.88
N VAL A 62 3.45 -3.70 -10.62
CA VAL A 62 2.22 -4.37 -10.21
C VAL A 62 1.16 -3.32 -9.93
N GLU A 63 -0.02 -3.47 -10.52
CA GLU A 63 -1.15 -2.59 -10.24
C GLU A 63 -1.71 -2.89 -8.84
N TYR A 64 -1.87 -1.84 -8.06
CA TYR A 64 -2.49 -1.90 -6.74
C TYR A 64 -3.30 -0.64 -6.48
N THR A 65 -4.25 -0.75 -5.54
CA THR A 65 -4.96 0.40 -5.00
C THR A 65 -4.68 0.55 -3.52
N LEU A 66 -4.50 1.79 -3.08
CA LEU A 66 -4.34 2.11 -1.66
C LEU A 66 -5.56 2.87 -1.16
N ARG A 67 -6.03 2.46 0.02
CA ARG A 67 -7.07 3.18 0.76
C ARG A 67 -6.79 3.13 2.25
N PHE A 68 -7.26 4.14 2.95
CA PHE A 68 -7.24 4.16 4.41
C PHE A 68 -8.63 3.83 4.94
N VAL A 69 -8.72 2.84 5.84
CA VAL A 69 -9.96 2.49 6.52
C VAL A 69 -9.88 3.00 7.96
N PRO A 70 -10.68 4.01 8.33
CA PRO A 70 -10.63 4.58 9.68
C PRO A 70 -11.28 3.64 10.70
N LEU A 71 -10.86 3.75 11.97
CA LEU A 71 -11.27 2.89 13.08
C LEU A 71 -12.79 2.60 13.15
N PRO A 72 -13.70 3.58 12.97
CA PRO A 72 -15.14 3.31 12.98
C PRO A 72 -15.62 2.32 11.91
N ASN A 73 -14.89 2.23 10.79
CA ASN A 73 -15.28 1.43 9.62
C ASN A 73 -14.55 0.08 9.54
N ILE A 74 -13.51 -0.13 10.36
CA ILE A 74 -12.65 -1.33 10.30
C ILE A 74 -13.45 -2.61 10.53
N SER A 75 -14.33 -2.65 11.54
CA SER A 75 -15.09 -3.87 11.84
C SER A 75 -15.94 -4.32 10.64
N ALA A 76 -16.66 -3.39 10.01
CA ALA A 76 -17.48 -3.68 8.84
C ALA A 76 -16.61 -4.14 7.65
N TYR A 77 -15.49 -3.46 7.42
CA TYR A 77 -14.55 -3.80 6.36
C TYR A 77 -13.96 -5.21 6.54
N LEU A 78 -13.43 -5.54 7.72
CA LEU A 78 -12.82 -6.85 7.97
C LEU A 78 -13.84 -8.00 7.93
N LYS A 79 -15.09 -7.75 8.34
CA LYS A 79 -16.18 -8.72 8.16
C LYS A 79 -16.47 -9.02 6.68
N SER A 80 -16.35 -8.01 5.80
CA SER A 80 -16.53 -8.20 4.35
C SER A 80 -15.44 -9.10 3.73
N LEU A 81 -14.28 -9.23 4.39
CA LEU A 81 -13.20 -10.15 4.04
C LEU A 81 -13.34 -11.53 4.68
N SER A 82 -14.45 -11.80 5.37
CA SER A 82 -14.71 -13.06 6.08
C SER A 82 -13.65 -13.43 7.12
N LEU A 83 -13.02 -12.43 7.77
CA LEU A 83 -12.10 -12.66 8.89
C LEU A 83 -12.85 -13.08 10.15
N GLU A 84 -12.20 -13.92 10.96
CA GLU A 84 -12.73 -14.38 12.24
C GLU A 84 -12.95 -13.22 13.23
N ALA A 85 -14.03 -13.27 14.01
CA ALA A 85 -14.38 -12.22 14.97
C ALA A 85 -13.26 -11.94 15.99
N THR A 86 -12.57 -12.98 16.48
CA THR A 86 -11.46 -12.83 17.43
C THR A 86 -10.27 -12.11 16.82
N LEU A 87 -9.99 -12.32 15.53
CA LEU A 87 -8.96 -11.59 14.80
C LEU A 87 -9.36 -10.13 14.62
N ILE A 88 -10.62 -9.86 14.27
CA ILE A 88 -11.16 -8.50 14.13
C ILE A 88 -11.01 -7.72 15.44
N GLU A 89 -11.35 -8.33 16.58
CA GLU A 89 -11.20 -7.70 17.90
C GLU A 89 -9.73 -7.36 18.21
N ARG A 90 -8.80 -8.29 17.96
CA ARG A 90 -7.36 -8.04 18.14
C ARG A 90 -6.85 -6.91 17.24
N LEU A 91 -7.32 -6.85 16.00
CA LEU A 91 -6.94 -5.80 15.05
C LEU A 91 -7.48 -4.44 15.49
N ILE A 92 -8.74 -4.37 15.95
CA ILE A 92 -9.31 -3.13 16.50
C ILE A 92 -8.49 -2.65 17.70
N ALA A 93 -8.12 -3.55 18.63
CA ALA A 93 -7.27 -3.21 19.76
C ALA A 93 -5.87 -2.73 19.32
N THR A 94 -5.31 -3.34 18.27
CA THR A 94 -4.03 -2.91 17.69
C THR A 94 -4.15 -1.50 17.09
N VAL A 95 -5.21 -1.21 16.33
CA VAL A 95 -5.48 0.11 15.74
C VAL A 95 -5.58 1.21 16.81
N GLN A 96 -6.19 0.88 17.95
CA GLN A 96 -6.33 1.80 19.06
C GLN A 96 -5.00 2.15 19.75
N THR A 97 -3.99 1.30 19.63
CA THR A 97 -2.77 1.36 20.46
C THR A 97 -1.47 1.62 19.70
N TYR A 98 -1.38 1.29 18.40
CA TYR A 98 -0.15 1.56 17.62
C TYR A 98 0.19 3.05 17.54
N GLU A 99 1.45 3.40 17.32
CA GLU A 99 1.91 4.78 17.14
C GLU A 99 1.92 5.17 15.65
N PRO A 100 0.94 5.96 15.14
CA PRO A 100 0.83 6.25 13.70
C PRO A 100 1.97 7.10 13.16
N ALA A 101 2.69 7.81 14.03
CA ALA A 101 3.88 8.56 13.64
C ALA A 101 5.07 7.66 13.28
N GLN A 102 5.08 6.39 13.73
CA GLN A 102 6.24 5.49 13.66
C GLN A 102 5.93 4.11 13.08
N ALA A 103 4.65 3.75 12.97
CA ALA A 103 4.22 2.44 12.52
C ALA A 103 3.05 2.53 11.53
N ILE A 104 2.94 1.50 10.69
CA ILE A 104 1.85 1.34 9.72
C ILE A 104 1.18 0.00 10.02
N LEU A 105 -0.12 0.01 10.31
CA LEU A 105 -0.91 -1.21 10.19
C LEU A 105 -1.37 -1.34 8.75
N LEU A 106 -0.96 -2.41 8.09
CA LEU A 106 -1.17 -2.67 6.68
C LEU A 106 -1.94 -3.97 6.49
N LEU A 107 -2.98 -3.94 5.66
CA LEU A 107 -3.64 -5.12 5.11
C LEU A 107 -3.36 -5.17 3.62
N ILE A 108 -2.69 -6.22 3.15
CA ILE A 108 -2.53 -6.53 1.73
C ILE A 108 -3.59 -7.56 1.37
N ASN A 109 -4.45 -7.24 0.42
CA ASN A 109 -5.48 -8.14 -0.09
C ASN A 109 -5.11 -8.59 -1.50
N GLU A 110 -4.88 -9.89 -1.65
CA GLU A 110 -4.62 -10.55 -2.92
C GLU A 110 -5.72 -11.60 -3.14
N ASN A 111 -6.62 -11.40 -4.10
CA ASN A 111 -7.62 -12.40 -4.46
C ASN A 111 -8.38 -13.01 -3.24
N ARG A 112 -8.76 -12.16 -2.28
CA ARG A 112 -9.44 -12.50 -0.99
C ARG A 112 -8.55 -13.17 0.06
N ARG A 113 -7.23 -13.23 -0.15
CA ARG A 113 -6.26 -13.59 0.87
C ARG A 113 -5.74 -12.29 1.49
N ALA A 114 -6.13 -12.06 2.74
CA ALA A 114 -5.67 -10.92 3.51
C ALA A 114 -4.40 -11.28 4.27
N ASP A 115 -3.32 -10.56 4.00
CA ASP A 115 -2.09 -10.56 4.79
C ASP A 115 -2.03 -9.28 5.62
N ILE A 116 -1.77 -9.40 6.92
CA ILE A 116 -1.89 -8.27 7.86
C ILE A 116 -0.56 -8.08 8.58
N ASN A 117 0.01 -6.90 8.43
CA ASN A 117 1.33 -6.55 8.92
C ASN A 117 1.27 -5.30 9.79
N LEU A 118 1.89 -5.36 10.96
CA LEU A 118 2.23 -4.17 11.74
C LEU A 118 3.69 -3.82 11.45
N LEU A 119 3.91 -2.83 10.59
CA LEU A 119 5.24 -2.38 10.19
C LEU A 119 5.77 -1.42 11.25
N GLN A 120 6.87 -1.78 11.89
CA GLN A 120 7.54 -0.99 12.94
C GLN A 120 9.03 -0.87 12.63
N ASN A 121 9.72 0.05 13.30
CA ASN A 121 11.15 0.30 13.09
C ASN A 121 11.48 0.60 11.61
N LEU A 122 10.59 1.34 10.96
CA LEU A 122 10.72 1.72 9.55
C LEU A 122 11.91 2.65 9.39
N LYS A 123 12.72 2.42 8.34
CA LYS A 123 13.84 3.31 7.98
C LYS A 123 13.39 4.73 7.63
N VAL A 124 12.16 4.86 7.13
CA VAL A 124 11.49 6.11 6.82
C VAL A 124 10.13 6.07 7.50
N SER A 125 9.87 7.02 8.41
CA SER A 125 8.61 7.05 9.15
C SER A 125 7.42 7.42 8.26
N PRO A 126 6.17 7.11 8.64
CA PRO A 126 4.98 7.58 7.92
C PRO A 126 4.96 9.10 7.72
N ILE A 127 5.40 9.85 8.73
CA ILE A 127 5.53 11.32 8.67
C ILE A 127 6.52 11.71 7.56
N ASP A 128 7.69 11.10 7.54
CA ASP A 128 8.73 11.40 6.55
C ASP A 128 8.28 11.02 5.14
N CYS A 129 7.60 9.87 4.99
CA CYS A 129 7.01 9.48 3.71
C CYS A 129 6.03 10.54 3.20
N TYR A 130 5.14 11.01 4.07
CA TYR A 130 4.19 12.06 3.72
C TYR A 130 4.88 13.36 3.31
N GLN A 131 5.86 13.82 4.10
CA GLN A 131 6.60 15.04 3.80
C GLN A 131 7.38 14.93 2.47
N GLN A 132 7.97 13.77 2.19
CA GLN A 132 8.69 13.54 0.92
C GLN A 132 7.75 13.64 -0.28
N VAL A 133 6.57 13.00 -0.22
CA VAL A 133 5.56 13.10 -1.28
C VAL A 133 5.05 14.54 -1.42
N GLN A 134 4.75 15.21 -0.31
CA GLN A 134 4.29 16.61 -0.35
C GLN A 134 5.32 17.57 -0.96
N ARG A 135 6.60 17.44 -0.61
CA ARG A 135 7.66 18.30 -1.16
C ARG A 135 7.84 18.12 -2.66
N ARG A 136 7.57 16.92 -3.15
CA ARG A 136 7.68 16.55 -4.57
C ARG A 136 6.31 16.55 -5.25
N TRP A 137 5.27 17.06 -4.60
CA TRP A 137 3.90 17.04 -5.14
C TRP A 137 3.81 17.71 -6.51
N VAL A 138 4.61 18.77 -6.72
CA VAL A 138 4.74 19.47 -8.01
C VAL A 138 5.26 18.55 -9.13
N GLU A 139 6.09 17.55 -8.83
CA GLU A 139 6.54 16.55 -9.83
C GLU A 139 5.41 15.60 -10.25
N PHE A 140 4.36 15.47 -9.43
CA PHE A 140 3.19 14.63 -9.68
C PHE A 140 1.98 15.44 -10.18
N GLN A 141 2.04 16.77 -10.09
CA GLN A 141 1.15 17.66 -10.82
C GLN A 141 1.59 17.64 -12.28
N LEU A 142 1.02 16.71 -13.05
CA LEU A 142 1.02 16.77 -14.51
C LEU A 142 0.16 17.98 -14.92
N ASP A 143 0.66 19.19 -14.66
CA ASP A 143 0.02 20.40 -15.15
C ASP A 143 0.14 20.40 -16.68
N GLN A 144 -1.05 20.33 -17.26
CA GLN A 144 -1.48 20.69 -18.60
C GLN A 144 -0.38 21.36 -19.45
N SER A 145 -0.09 20.71 -20.58
CA SER A 145 0.83 21.19 -21.62
C SER A 145 0.83 22.71 -21.75
N PRO A 146 2.00 23.39 -21.74
CA PRO A 146 2.14 24.77 -22.15
C PRO A 146 2.00 24.91 -23.69
N GLY A 147 0.92 24.35 -24.26
CA GLY A 147 0.54 24.42 -25.66
C GLY A 147 -0.60 25.40 -25.95
N ASP A 148 -1.44 25.73 -24.96
CA ASP A 148 -2.65 26.54 -25.18
C ASP A 148 -2.42 28.07 -25.15
N LEU A 149 -1.17 28.53 -25.04
CA LEU A 149 -0.81 29.95 -25.05
C LEU A 149 -0.24 30.47 -26.39
N TYR A 150 -0.17 29.63 -27.43
CA TYR A 150 0.36 30.03 -28.75
C TYR A 150 -0.71 30.28 -29.83
N GLU A 151 -2.01 30.10 -29.56
CA GLU A 151 -3.08 30.30 -30.56
C GLU A 151 -3.95 31.56 -30.37
N GLN A 152 -3.40 32.68 -29.88
CA GLN A 152 -4.11 33.97 -29.92
C GLN A 152 -3.27 35.15 -30.41
N ARG A 153 -2.36 34.91 -31.35
CA ARG A 153 -1.82 35.96 -32.22
C ARG A 153 -1.73 35.50 -33.67
N LEU A 154 -2.88 35.48 -34.34
CA LEU A 154 -2.99 35.72 -35.78
C LEU A 154 -4.18 36.64 -36.03
#